data_AF-A0A327KPR6-F1
#
_entry.id   AF-A0A327KPR6-F1
#
_cell.length_a   1.000
_cell.length_b   1.000
_cell.length_c   1.000
_cell.angle_alpha   90.00
_cell.angle_beta   90.00
_cell.angle_gamma   90.00
#
_symmetry.space_group_name_H-M   'P 1'
#
loop_
_entity.id
_entity.type
_entity.pdbx_description
1 polymer ?
#
loop_
_entity_poly.entity_id
_entity_poly.type
_entity_poly.pdbx_seq_one_letter_code
_entity_poly.pdbx_strand_id
1 'polypeptide(L)'
;MDRTFYFVGIAFFGMINGLFSPLMPVAYVFSTALMAEPLFGSQAAIFYFASLMLSTATVILGGIPAAIYEHVKGAEDSTTVSLFIWLAATALLTMPAVGTFLQVGL
;
A
#
# COMPACT_ATOMS: atom_id res chain seq x y z
N MET A 1 7.26 21.88 -3.86
CA MET A 1 7.51 20.64 -3.09
C MET A 1 8.26 19.68 -3.98
N ASP A 2 9.27 19.01 -3.44
CA ASP A 2 9.99 17.97 -4.16
C ASP A 2 9.08 16.76 -4.42
N ARG A 3 9.17 16.13 -5.60
CA ARG A 3 8.37 14.94 -5.96
C ARG A 3 8.65 13.79 -5.01
N THR A 4 9.88 13.71 -4.49
CA THR A 4 10.33 12.76 -3.47
C THR A 4 9.40 12.72 -2.26
N PHE A 5 8.88 13.87 -1.83
CA PHE A 5 7.97 13.94 -0.68
C PHE A 5 6.71 13.09 -0.88
N TYR A 6 6.12 13.14 -2.08
CA TYR A 6 4.90 12.38 -2.39
C TYR A 6 5.18 10.89 -2.37
N PHE A 7 6.28 10.45 -2.98
CA PHE A 7 6.66 9.03 -3.00
C PHE A 7 6.94 8.49 -1.60
N VAL A 8 7.65 9.26 -0.77
CA VAL A 8 7.89 8.90 0.64
C VAL A 8 6.57 8.79 1.40
N GLY A 9 5.64 9.74 1.21
CA GLY A 9 4.32 9.70 1.84
C GLY A 9 3.48 8.50 1.39
N ILE A 10 3.44 8.22 0.08
CA ILE A 10 2.74 7.06 -0.48
C ILE A 10 3.32 5.75 0.06
N ALA A 11 4.65 5.62 0.08
CA ALA A 11 5.32 4.45 0.62
C ALA A 11 5.06 4.27 2.13
N PHE A 12 5.04 5.38 2.89
CA PHE A 12 4.73 5.38 4.32
C PHE A 12 3.31 4.87 4.60
N PHE A 13 2.30 5.40 3.91
CA PHE A 13 0.92 4.93 4.06
C PHE A 13 0.75 3.48 3.59
N GLY A 14 1.38 3.11 2.47
CA GLY A 14 1.45 1.73 2.01
C GLY A 14 2.00 0.78 3.08
N MET A 15 3.10 1.16 3.73
CA MET A 15 3.70 0.39 4.81
C MET A 15 2.77 0.24 6.02
N ILE A 16 2.11 1.32 6.46
CA ILE A 16 1.13 1.26 7.56
C ILE A 16 0.02 0.28 7.20
N ASN A 17 -0.58 0.40 6.02
CA ASN A 17 -1.64 -0.54 5.63
C ASN A 17 -1.10 -1.96 5.48
N GLY A 18 0.12 -2.13 4.96
CA GLY A 18 0.77 -3.43 4.85
C GLY A 18 0.85 -4.17 6.17
N LEU A 19 1.31 -3.50 7.24
CA LEU A 19 1.56 -4.14 8.54
C LEU A 19 0.33 -4.20 9.44
N PHE A 20 -0.54 -3.19 9.39
CA PHE A 20 -1.61 -2.97 10.37
C PHE A 20 -3.02 -3.15 9.80
N SER A 21 -3.15 -3.58 8.54
CA SER A 21 -4.46 -3.73 7.91
C SER A 21 -5.33 -4.81 8.57
N PRO A 22 -6.63 -4.54 8.74
CA PRO A 22 -7.58 -5.57 9.18
C PRO A 22 -7.71 -6.74 8.19
N LEU A 23 -7.24 -6.59 6.95
CA LEU A 23 -7.22 -7.65 5.94
C LEU A 23 -6.00 -8.58 6.06
N MET A 24 -5.13 -8.37 7.05
CA MET A 24 -3.94 -9.21 7.27
C MET A 24 -4.24 -10.72 7.32
N PRO A 25 -5.29 -11.20 8.03
CA PRO A 25 -5.60 -12.64 8.03
C PRO A 25 -5.93 -13.18 6.64
N VAL A 26 -6.63 -12.39 5.82
CA VAL A 26 -6.97 -12.75 4.44
C VAL A 26 -5.70 -12.82 3.60
N ALA A 27 -4.87 -11.78 3.66
CA ALA A 27 -3.59 -11.73 2.94
C ALA A 27 -2.65 -12.87 3.35
N TYR A 28 -2.63 -13.24 4.63
CA TYR A 28 -1.87 -14.36 5.14
C TYR A 28 -2.31 -15.69 4.52
N VAL A 29 -3.63 -15.96 4.48
CA VAL A 29 -4.16 -17.17 3.82
C VAL A 29 -3.80 -17.21 2.35
N PHE A 30 -3.97 -16.12 1.60
CA PHE A 30 -3.53 -16.04 0.21
C PHE A 30 -2.02 -16.28 0.08
N SER A 31 -1.22 -15.72 0.97
CA SER A 31 0.23 -15.90 0.99
C SER A 31 0.62 -17.37 1.21
N THR A 32 -0.08 -18.08 2.11
CA THR A 32 0.15 -19.52 2.30
C THR A 32 -0.19 -20.35 1.08
N ALA A 33 -1.24 -20.00 0.33
CA ALA A 33 -1.66 -20.73 -0.86
C ALA A 33 -0.76 -20.45 -2.07
N LEU A 34 -0.22 -19.23 -2.18
CA LEU A 34 0.64 -18.80 -3.29
C LEU A 34 2.11 -19.21 -3.10
N MET A 35 2.52 -19.57 -1.89
CA MET A 35 3.89 -19.97 -1.61
C MET A 35 4.12 -21.47 -1.88
N ALA A 36 4.99 -21.76 -2.85
CA ALA A 36 5.55 -23.09 -3.09
C ALA A 36 6.83 -23.30 -2.26
N GLU A 37 7.04 -24.51 -1.74
CA GLU A 37 8.31 -24.86 -1.10
C GLU A 37 9.48 -24.71 -2.10
N PRO A 38 10.60 -24.05 -1.73
CA PRO A 38 11.17 -24.04 -0.38
C PRO A 38 11.25 -22.65 0.28
N LEU A 39 10.62 -21.62 -0.28
CA LEU A 39 10.97 -20.25 0.12
C LEU A 39 10.71 -19.99 1.61
N PHE A 40 9.64 -20.51 2.24
CA PHE A 40 9.35 -20.22 3.65
C PHE A 40 8.53 -21.30 4.39
N GLY A 41 9.20 -22.12 5.19
CA GLY A 41 8.59 -22.90 6.29
C GLY A 41 8.37 -22.08 7.58
N SER A 42 8.53 -20.75 7.51
CA SER A 42 8.47 -19.84 8.66
C SER A 42 7.23 -18.95 8.59
N GLN A 43 6.43 -18.98 9.65
CA GLN A 43 5.25 -18.12 9.81
C GLN A 43 5.62 -16.63 9.71
N ALA A 44 6.79 -16.23 10.22
CA ALA A 44 7.23 -14.84 10.18
C ALA A 44 7.44 -14.35 8.74
N ALA A 45 7.95 -15.20 7.86
CA ALA A 45 8.20 -14.81 6.49
C ALA A 45 6.92 -14.78 5.64
N ILE A 46 5.98 -15.69 5.90
CA ILE A 46 4.64 -15.64 5.30
C ILE A 46 3.93 -14.34 5.71
N PHE A 47 4.03 -13.96 6.98
CA PHE A 47 3.47 -12.70 7.48
C PHE A 47 4.12 -11.48 6.83
N TYR A 48 5.44 -11.47 6.70
CA TYR A 48 6.15 -10.41 6.00
C TYR A 48 5.70 -10.30 4.53
N PHE A 49 5.57 -11.42 3.83
CA PHE A 49 5.07 -11.42 2.45
C PHE A 49 3.63 -10.92 2.34
N ALA A 50 2.74 -11.35 3.24
CA ALA A 50 1.37 -10.84 3.32
C ALA A 50 1.33 -9.32 3.51
N SER A 51 2.24 -8.79 4.34
CA SER A 51 2.37 -7.34 4.57
C SER A 51 2.82 -6.58 3.31
N LEU A 52 3.79 -7.13 2.58
CA LEU A 52 4.26 -6.56 1.32
C LEU A 52 3.16 -6.59 0.25
N MET A 53 2.39 -7.66 0.21
CA MET A 53 1.26 -7.81 -0.71
C MET A 53 0.19 -6.75 -0.44
N LEU A 54 -0.21 -6.55 0.82
CA LEU A 54 -1.18 -5.52 1.21
C LEU A 54 -0.65 -4.10 0.97
N SER A 55 0.62 -3.84 1.31
CA SER A 55 1.27 -2.55 1.04
C SER A 55 1.24 -2.23 -0.45
N THR A 56 1.66 -3.20 -1.28
CA THR A 56 1.71 -3.06 -2.73
C THR A 56 0.32 -2.85 -3.32
N ALA A 57 -0.67 -3.65 -2.88
CA ALA A 57 -2.05 -3.49 -3.32
C ALA A 57 -2.59 -2.09 -2.99
N THR A 58 -2.27 -1.56 -1.81
CA THR A 58 -2.69 -0.20 -1.40
C THR A 58 -2.10 0.87 -2.30
N VAL A 59 -0.81 0.76 -2.61
CA VAL A 59 -0.11 1.73 -3.48
C VAL A 59 -0.67 1.67 -4.90
N ILE A 60 -0.88 0.46 -5.45
CA ILE A 60 -1.46 0.26 -6.80
C ILE A 60 -2.88 0.83 -6.86
N LEU A 61 -3.74 0.43 -5.92
CA LEU A 61 -5.14 0.88 -5.89
C LEU A 61 -5.25 2.39 -5.65
N GLY A 62 -4.40 2.95 -4.79
CA GLY A 62 -4.33 4.39 -4.58
C GLY A 62 -3.83 5.16 -5.81
N GLY A 63 -3.08 4.51 -6.71
CA GLY A 63 -2.61 5.10 -7.96
C GLY A 63 -3.69 5.19 -9.04
N ILE A 64 -4.76 4.38 -8.96
CA ILE A 64 -5.82 4.35 -9.99
C ILE A 64 -6.47 5.73 -10.19
N PRO A 65 -6.93 6.46 -9.15
CA PRO A 65 -7.50 7.79 -9.34
C PRO A 65 -6.54 8.79 -9.96
N ALA A 66 -5.24 8.70 -9.64
CA ALA A 66 -4.21 9.57 -10.21
C ALA A 66 -4.00 9.29 -11.70
N ALA A 67 -3.95 8.01 -12.08
CA ALA A 67 -3.84 7.58 -13.48
C ALA A 67 -5.07 8.00 -14.31
N ILE A 68 -6.27 7.93 -13.73
CA ILE A 68 -7.50 8.42 -14.38
C ILE A 68 -7.41 9.94 -14.61
N TYR A 69 -6.95 10.70 -13.61
CA TYR A 69 -6.77 12.15 -13.76
C TYR A 69 -5.78 12.50 -14.87
N GLU A 70 -4.63 11.82 -14.91
CA GLU A 70 -3.61 12.03 -15.95
C GLU A 70 -4.15 11.69 -17.34
N HIS A 71 -4.86 10.57 -17.47
CA HIS A 71 -5.48 10.14 -18.72
C HIS A 71 -6.50 11.16 -19.24
N VAL A 72 -7.38 11.67 -18.36
CA VAL A 72 -8.39 12.68 -18.74
C VAL A 72 -7.74 14.02 -19.11
N LYS A 73 -6.61 14.37 -18.50
CA LYS A 73 -5.87 15.61 -18.80
C LYS A 73 -4.92 15.50 -19.99
N GLY A 74 -4.69 14.30 -20.53
CA GLY A 74 -3.71 14.07 -21.58
C GLY A 74 -2.27 14.37 -21.14
N ALA A 75 -1.97 14.21 -19.85
CA ALA A 75 -0.63 14.43 -19.33
C ALA A 75 0.26 13.22 -19.66
N GLU A 76 1.44 13.45 -20.23
CA GLU A 76 2.43 12.40 -20.50
C GLU A 76 3.22 12.00 -19.24
N ASP A 77 3.35 12.93 -18.28
CA ASP A 77 4.08 12.75 -17.04
C ASP A 77 3.21 13.05 -15.81
N SER A 78 3.56 12.44 -14.67
CA SER A 78 2.86 12.70 -13.42
C SER A 78 3.04 14.14 -12.93
N THR A 79 1.94 14.86 -12.91
CA THR A 79 1.85 16.23 -12.40
C THR A 79 1.87 16.26 -10.87
N THR A 80 2.15 17.44 -10.29
CA THR A 80 2.01 17.63 -8.83
C THR A 80 0.59 17.31 -8.35
N VAL A 81 -0.43 17.59 -9.16
CA VAL A 81 -1.83 17.32 -8.82
C VAL A 81 -2.10 15.82 -8.78
N SER A 82 -1.63 15.05 -9.77
CA SER A 82 -1.82 13.59 -9.78
C SER A 82 -1.06 12.91 -8.65
N LEU A 83 0.14 13.36 -8.32
CA LEU A 83 0.90 12.87 -7.15
C LEU A 83 0.17 13.16 -5.82
N PHE A 84 -0.48 14.32 -5.70
CA PHE A 84 -1.30 14.63 -4.53
C PHE A 84 -2.55 13.74 -4.48
N ILE A 85 -3.22 13.51 -5.62
CA ILE A 85 -4.36 12.59 -5.71
C ILE A 85 -3.95 11.18 -5.27
N TRP A 86 -2.80 10.69 -5.74
CA TRP A 86 -2.27 9.38 -5.35
C TRP A 86 -2.02 9.32 -3.85
N LEU A 87 -1.31 10.30 -3.29
CA LEU A 87 -1.05 10.38 -1.86
C LEU A 87 -2.34 10.36 -1.03
N ALA A 88 -3.32 11.19 -1.41
CA ALA A 88 -4.60 11.28 -0.72
C ALA A 88 -5.40 9.97 -0.82
N ALA A 89 -5.43 9.33 -1.99
CA ALA A 89 -6.11 8.05 -2.19
C ALA A 89 -5.44 6.92 -1.38
N THR A 90 -4.10 6.83 -1.38
CA THR A 90 -3.36 5.86 -0.56
C THR A 90 -3.59 6.12 0.94
N ALA A 91 -3.59 7.37 1.40
CA ALA A 91 -3.90 7.71 2.78
C ALA A 91 -5.33 7.30 3.17
N LEU A 92 -6.30 7.55 2.29
CA LEU A 92 -7.70 7.15 2.49
C LEU A 92 -7.86 5.63 2.61
N LEU A 93 -7.21 4.87 1.72
CA LEU A 93 -7.22 3.40 1.78
C LEU A 93 -6.54 2.84 3.04
N THR A 94 -5.66 3.62 3.67
CA THR A 94 -4.95 3.23 4.90
C THR A 94 -5.76 3.47 6.17
N MET A 95 -6.86 4.26 6.11
CA MET A 95 -7.66 4.60 7.30
C MET A 95 -8.05 3.40 8.19
N PRO A 96 -8.47 2.23 7.66
CA PRO A 96 -8.82 1.09 8.51
C PRO A 96 -7.65 0.53 9.33
N ALA A 97 -6.41 0.70 8.84
CA ALA A 97 -5.20 0.26 9.53
C ALA A 97 -4.70 1.26 10.59
N VAL A 98 -5.12 2.53 10.50
CA VAL A 98 -4.63 3.60 11.40
C VAL A 98 -4.98 3.31 12.85
N GLY A 99 -6.19 2.80 13.14
CA GLY A 99 -6.58 2.47 14.52
C GLY A 99 -5.63 1.45 15.16
N THR A 100 -5.33 0.37 14.45
CA THR A 100 -4.36 -0.66 14.88
C THR A 100 -2.95 -0.08 15.01
N PHE A 101 -2.52 0.75 14.04
CA PHE A 101 -1.21 1.41 14.07
C PHE A 101 -1.04 2.29 15.31
N LEU A 102 -2.05 3.11 15.66
CA LEU A 102 -1.99 3.98 16.84
C LEU A 102 -1.99 3.21 18.18
N GLN A 103 -2.53 2.00 18.20
CA GLN A 103 -2.62 1.18 19.43
C GLN A 103 -1.38 0.32 19.68
N VAL A 104 -0.73 -0.15 18.61
CA VAL A 104 0.34 -1.17 18.68
C VAL A 104 1.67 -0.66 18.12
N GLY A 105 1.64 0.31 17.22
CA GLY A 105 2.80 0.81 16.49
C GLY A 105 3.44 2.09 17.04
N LEU A 106 2.75 2.80 17.96
CA LEU A 106 3.21 4.00 18.68
C LEU A 106 3.08 3.80 20.18
#